data_AF-A0A2P7BA34-F1
#
_entry.id   AF-A0A2P7BA34-F1
#
_cell.length_a   1.000
_cell.length_b   1.000
_cell.length_c   1.000
_cell.angle_alpha   90.00
_cell.angle_beta   90.00
_cell.angle_gamma   90.00
#
_symmetry.space_group_name_H-M   'P 1'
#
loop_
_entity.id
_entity.type
_entity.pdbx_description
1 polymer ?
#
loop_
_entity_poly.entity_id
_entity_poly.type
_entity_poly.pdbx_seq_one_letter_code
_entity_poly.pdbx_strand_id
1 'polypeptide(L)'
;MTRIATKQKLMVLRRIPSHNEGTGISIADLGVVLRASESATRHVLTCLCDKGLVRTDTEELSDKSRVCFRTGAGDHILMKQSSTSMRFCHGLAA
;
A
#
# COMPACT_ATOMS: atom_id res chain seq x y z
N MET A 1 11.10 3.75 -19.62
CA MET A 1 9.96 3.88 -18.67
C MET A 1 10.49 3.82 -17.24
N THR A 2 10.05 4.74 -16.41
CA THR A 2 10.68 5.22 -15.16
C THR A 2 10.62 4.20 -14.00
N ARG A 3 11.79 3.75 -13.54
CA ARG A 3 12.05 2.78 -12.43
C ARG A 3 11.72 3.31 -11.01
N ILE A 4 11.07 4.46 -10.88
CA ILE A 4 10.88 5.19 -9.60
C ILE A 4 9.54 4.84 -8.90
N ALA A 5 8.61 4.16 -9.58
CA ALA A 5 7.26 3.97 -9.05
C ALA A 5 7.09 2.83 -8.00
N THR A 6 8.07 1.94 -7.79
CA THR A 6 7.87 0.75 -6.94
C THR A 6 8.25 0.99 -5.47
N LYS A 7 9.34 1.73 -5.21
CA LYS A 7 9.84 1.96 -3.83
C LYS A 7 8.87 2.80 -2.98
N GLN A 8 8.28 3.86 -3.55
CA GLN A 8 7.29 4.68 -2.84
C GLN A 8 5.98 3.92 -2.58
N LYS A 9 5.49 3.14 -3.56
CA LYS A 9 4.23 2.39 -3.43
C LYS A 9 4.27 1.36 -2.30
N LEU A 10 5.42 0.71 -2.10
CA LEU A 10 5.62 -0.23 -0.99
C LEU A 10 5.67 0.45 0.38
N MET A 11 6.26 1.65 0.48
CA MET A 11 6.24 2.40 1.73
C MET A 11 4.82 2.81 2.12
N VAL A 12 4.01 3.22 1.13
CA VAL A 12 2.60 3.57 1.35
C VAL A 12 1.81 2.34 1.81
N LEU A 13 2.00 1.20 1.14
CA LEU A 13 1.32 -0.04 1.48
C LEU A 13 1.61 -0.49 2.93
N ARG A 14 2.83 -0.27 3.45
CA ARG A 14 3.19 -0.55 4.86
C ARG A 14 2.50 0.34 5.88
N ARG A 15 2.08 1.56 5.49
CA ARG A 15 1.43 2.53 6.38
C ARG A 15 -0.08 2.36 6.47
N ILE A 16 -0.67 1.57 5.57
CA ILE A 16 -2.10 1.24 5.59
C ILE A 16 -2.28 0.01 6.50
N PRO A 17 -3.18 0.05 7.50
CA PRO A 17 -3.45 -1.08 8.39
C PRO A 17 -4.01 -2.28 7.61
N SER A 18 -3.75 -3.49 8.10
CA SER A 18 -4.36 -4.69 7.50
C SER A 18 -5.86 -4.69 7.78
N HIS A 19 -6.67 -5.17 6.84
CA HIS A 19 -8.11 -5.33 7.09
C HIS A 19 -8.41 -6.25 8.31
N ASN A 20 -7.43 -7.05 8.73
CA ASN A 20 -7.55 -7.95 9.88
C ASN A 20 -7.38 -7.23 11.23
N GLU A 21 -6.94 -5.97 11.26
CA GLU A 21 -6.78 -5.16 12.48
C GLU A 21 -8.07 -4.43 12.88
N GLY A 22 -9.13 -4.52 12.06
CA GLY A 22 -10.47 -3.99 12.35
C GLY A 22 -10.60 -2.46 12.35
N THR A 23 -9.48 -1.71 12.34
CA THR A 23 -9.47 -0.24 12.31
C THR A 23 -8.79 0.25 11.04
N GLY A 24 -9.54 0.98 10.21
CA GLY A 24 -9.03 1.55 8.96
C GLY A 24 -8.34 2.87 9.20
N ILE A 25 -7.54 3.31 8.24
CA ILE A 25 -6.98 4.68 8.27
C ILE A 25 -7.78 5.57 7.32
N SER A 26 -8.16 6.75 7.78
CA SER A 26 -8.82 7.74 6.93
C SER A 26 -7.85 8.22 5.83
N ILE A 27 -8.37 8.61 4.66
CA ILE A 27 -7.53 9.15 3.58
C ILE A 27 -6.78 10.41 4.05
N ALA A 28 -7.40 11.23 4.91
CA ALA A 28 -6.80 12.42 5.47
C ALA A 28 -5.60 12.09 6.37
N ASP A 29 -5.77 11.16 7.31
CA ASP A 29 -4.71 10.72 8.22
C ASP A 29 -3.58 10.03 7.46
N LEU A 30 -3.91 9.23 6.44
CA LEU A 30 -2.91 8.64 5.57
C LEU A 30 -2.09 9.71 4.84
N GLY A 31 -2.72 10.79 4.37
CA GLY A 31 -2.01 11.92 3.77
C GLY A 31 -1.00 12.57 4.71
N VAL A 32 -1.37 12.74 5.99
CA VAL A 32 -0.47 13.24 7.04
C VAL A 32 0.72 12.30 7.25
N VAL A 33 0.46 10.98 7.35
CA VAL A 33 1.50 9.96 7.53
C VAL A 33 2.47 9.92 6.35
N LEU A 34 1.96 10.08 5.13
CA LEU A 34 2.75 10.08 3.91
C LEU A 34 3.44 11.43 3.63
N ARG A 35 3.09 12.48 4.38
CA ARG A 35 3.46 13.88 4.08
C ARG A 35 3.18 14.24 2.62
N ALA A 36 2.01 13.83 2.14
CA ALA A 36 1.57 14.00 0.77
C ALA A 36 0.27 14.80 0.70
N SER A 37 0.05 15.51 -0.40
CA SER A 37 -1.24 16.17 -0.64
C SER A 37 -2.36 15.14 -0.75
N GLU A 38 -3.57 15.53 -0.39
CA GLU A 38 -4.74 14.66 -0.47
C GLU A 38 -4.96 14.10 -1.89
N SER A 39 -4.72 14.92 -2.91
CA SER A 39 -4.79 14.52 -4.32
C SER A 39 -3.73 13.48 -4.70
N ALA A 40 -2.50 13.60 -4.19
CA ALA A 40 -1.46 12.60 -4.39
C ALA A 40 -1.79 11.28 -3.65
N THR A 41 -2.28 11.38 -2.41
CA THR A 41 -2.71 10.22 -1.61
C THR A 41 -3.86 9.48 -2.29
N ARG A 42 -4.88 10.20 -2.77
CA ARG A 42 -5.98 9.61 -3.57
C ARG A 42 -5.47 8.91 -4.82
N HIS A 43 -4.56 9.55 -5.58
CA HIS A 43 -4.01 8.95 -6.79
C HIS A 43 -3.25 7.64 -6.50
N VAL A 44 -2.45 7.62 -5.42
CA VAL A 44 -1.75 6.39 -4.98
C VAL A 44 -2.74 5.33 -4.54
N LEU A 45 -3.77 5.69 -3.76
CA LEU A 45 -4.81 4.77 -3.34
C LEU A 45 -5.58 4.18 -4.52
N THR A 46 -5.98 4.98 -5.50
CA THR A 46 -6.60 4.50 -6.75
C THR A 46 -5.72 3.46 -7.43
N CYS A 47 -4.41 3.74 -7.57
CA CYS A 47 -3.48 2.79 -8.18
C CYS A 47 -3.30 1.49 -7.37
N LEU A 48 -3.42 1.54 -6.03
CA LEU A 48 -3.34 0.36 -5.17
C LEU A 48 -4.66 -0.43 -5.17
N CYS A 49 -5.80 0.25 -5.25
CA CYS A 49 -7.13 -0.34 -5.42
C CYS A 49 -7.27 -1.06 -6.75
N ASP A 50 -6.82 -0.47 -7.86
CA ASP A 50 -6.81 -1.10 -9.20
C ASP A 50 -5.99 -2.39 -9.22
N LYS A 51 -4.97 -2.48 -8.36
CA LYS A 51 -4.13 -3.68 -8.19
C LYS A 51 -4.69 -4.67 -7.16
N GLY A 52 -5.84 -4.37 -6.56
CA GLY A 52 -6.46 -5.19 -5.51
C GLY A 52 -5.66 -5.26 -4.21
N LEU A 53 -4.73 -4.34 -3.96
CA LEU A 53 -3.83 -4.35 -2.79
C LEU A 53 -4.41 -3.62 -1.59
N VAL A 54 -5.31 -2.68 -1.84
CA VAL A 54 -5.98 -1.85 -0.85
C VAL A 54 -7.47 -1.84 -1.21
N ARG A 55 -8.31 -1.80 -0.18
CA ARG A 55 -9.74 -1.50 -0.29
C ARG A 55 -10.04 -0.20 0.44
N THR A 56 -10.99 0.53 -0.09
CA THR A 56 -11.56 1.72 0.56
C THR A 56 -13.00 1.42 0.88
N ASP A 57 -13.37 1.55 2.15
CA ASP A 57 -14.73 1.39 2.62
C ASP A 57 -15.23 2.73 3.17
N THR A 58 -16.55 2.91 3.15
CA THR A 58 -17.19 4.07 3.76
C THR A 58 -17.55 3.66 5.17
N GLU A 59 -16.96 4.32 6.17
CA GLU A 59 -17.26 3.98 7.56
C GLU A 59 -18.70 4.42 7.87
N GLU A 60 -19.59 3.47 8.19
CA GLU A 60 -21.01 3.77 8.46
C GLU A 60 -21.22 4.70 9.67
N LEU A 61 -20.22 4.83 10.55
CA LEU A 61 -20.26 5.63 11.77
C LEU A 61 -19.99 7.13 11.55
N SER A 62 -19.49 7.52 10.37
CA SER A 62 -19.34 8.92 9.99
C SER A 62 -19.58 9.08 8.50
N ASP A 63 -20.70 9.72 8.18
CA ASP A 63 -21.29 9.99 6.85
C ASP A 63 -20.32 10.54 5.76
N LYS A 64 -19.05 10.81 6.09
CA LYS A 64 -18.03 11.38 5.20
C LYS A 64 -16.63 10.78 5.30
N SER A 65 -16.38 9.81 6.18
CA SER A 65 -15.04 9.26 6.37
C SER A 65 -14.85 8.00 5.54
N ARG A 66 -14.20 8.17 4.37
CA ARG A 66 -13.65 7.04 3.61
C ARG A 66 -12.39 6.54 4.30
N VAL A 67 -12.43 5.31 4.76
CA VAL A 67 -11.29 4.61 5.36
C VAL A 67 -10.70 3.63 4.37
N CYS A 68 -9.41 3.34 4.52
CA CYS A 68 -8.71 2.39 3.68
C CYS A 68 -8.01 1.31 4.48
N PHE A 69 -8.00 0.11 3.91
CA PHE A 69 -7.46 -1.11 4.50
C PHE A 69 -6.64 -1.86 3.47
N ARG A 70 -5.55 -2.49 3.92
CA ARG A 70 -4.75 -3.38 3.08
C ARG A 70 -5.43 -4.73 2.96
N THR A 71 -5.55 -5.24 1.73
CA THR A 71 -6.14 -6.55 1.45
C THR A 71 -5.12 -7.67 1.72
N GLY A 72 -5.57 -8.92 1.77
CA GLY A 72 -4.66 -10.08 1.85
C GLY A 72 -3.64 -10.14 0.71
N ALA A 73 -3.97 -9.62 -0.48
CA ALA A 73 -3.01 -9.50 -1.58
C ALA A 73 -1.93 -8.43 -1.30
N GLY A 74 -2.31 -7.31 -0.67
CA GLY A 74 -1.36 -6.31 -0.19
C GLY A 74 -0.43 -6.86 0.89
N ASP A 75 -0.96 -7.58 1.87
CA ASP A 75 -0.17 -8.27 2.90
C ASP A 75 0.79 -9.30 2.27
N HIS A 76 0.31 -10.08 1.30
CA HIS A 76 1.14 -11.07 0.60
C HIS A 76 2.29 -10.40 -0.19
N ILE A 77 2.06 -9.24 -0.81
CA ILE A 77 3.14 -8.48 -1.47
C ILE A 77 4.17 -7.98 -0.46
N LEU A 78 3.74 -7.48 0.71
CA LEU A 78 4.66 -7.08 1.77
C LEU A 78 5.48 -8.26 2.29
N MET A 79 4.86 -9.43 2.45
CA MET A 79 5.54 -10.66 2.87
C MET A 79 6.54 -11.15 1.81
N LYS A 80 6.18 -11.15 0.51
CA LYS A 80 7.10 -11.55 -0.57
C LYS A 80 8.32 -10.63 -0.71
N GLN A 81 8.16 -9.34 -0.41
CA GLN A 81 9.27 -8.36 -0.48
C GLN A 81 10.33 -8.55 0.61
N SER A 82 10.00 -9.19 1.74
CA SER A 82 10.98 -9.56 2.78
C SER A 82 11.93 -10.70 2.34
N SER A 83 11.68 -11.31 1.17
CA SER A 83 12.50 -12.40 0.64
C SER A 83 13.25 -12.03 -0.66
N THR A 84 13.39 -10.73 -0.97
CA THR A 84 14.43 -10.31 -1.94
C THR A 84 15.73 -10.05 -1.20
N SER A 85 16.18 -11.05 -0.44
CA SER A 85 17.62 -11.22 -0.23
C SER A 85 18.23 -11.33 -1.62
N MET A 86 19.30 -10.59 -1.89
CA MET A 86 20.04 -10.69 -3.15
C MET A 86 20.61 -12.10 -3.25
N ARG A 87 19.82 -13.01 -3.83
CA ARG A 87 20.23 -14.39 -4.08
C ARG A 87 21.20 -14.35 -5.25
N PHE A 88 22.49 -14.37 -4.90
CA PHE A 88 23.62 -14.93 -5.65
C PHE A 88 23.56 -14.81 -7.18
N CYS A 89 24.34 -13.89 -7.74
CA CYS A 89 24.94 -14.09 -9.06
C CYS A 89 26.39 -14.58 -8.88
N HIS A 90 26.56 -15.73 -8.22
CA HIS A 90 27.75 -16.57 -8.43
C HIS A 90 27.25 -17.95 -8.84
N GLY A 91 27.62 -18.38 -10.05
CA GLY A 91 27.23 -19.68 -10.59
C GLY A 91 27.43 -19.80 -12.10
N LEU A 92 28.70 -19.96 -12.48
CA LEU A 92 29.27 -20.44 -13.75
C LEU A 92 28.33 -21.30 -14.64
N ALA A 93 28.25 -21.00 -15.94
CA ALA A 93 28.00 -21.98 -17.00
C ALA A 93 28.61 -21.49 -18.32
N ALA A 94 29.51 -22.33 -18.86
CA ALA A 94 30.27 -22.32 -20.13
C ALA A 94 30.22 -21.08 -21.03
#